data_AF-M0LYM1-F1
#
_entry.id   AF-M0LYM1-F1
#
_cell.length_a   1.000
_cell.length_b   1.000
_cell.length_c   1.000
_cell.angle_alpha   90.00
_cell.angle_beta   90.00
_cell.angle_gamma   90.00
#
_symmetry.space_group_name_H-M   'P 1'
#
loop_
_entity.id
_entity.type
_entity.pdbx_description
1 polymer ?
#
loop_
_entity_poly.entity_id
_entity_poly.type
_entity_poly.pdbx_seq_one_letter_code
_entity_poly.pdbx_strand_id
1 'polypeptide(L)' 'MKTSAGLQTSGTTDESNDEPTIEGPIPEFDKYGDYTGYDYFRCTGCGIEAMRRRDLRDGGCKCNGGWE' A
#
# COMPACT_ATOMS: atom_id res chain seq x y z
N MET A 1 -9.71 1.95 33.55
CA MET A 1 -8.84 0.96 32.86
C MET A 1 -9.40 0.76 31.46
N LYS A 2 -8.51 0.82 30.46
CA LYS A 2 -8.74 1.30 29.09
C LYS A 2 -9.71 0.45 28.27
N THR A 3 -10.60 1.13 27.55
CA THR A 3 -11.43 0.60 26.45
C THR A 3 -10.52 0.27 25.26
N SER A 4 -10.40 -1.01 24.90
CA SER A 4 -9.64 -1.43 23.72
C SER A 4 -10.50 -1.21 22.48
N ALA A 5 -10.23 -0.11 21.76
CA ALA A 5 -10.78 0.14 20.43
C ALA A 5 -10.26 -0.93 19.44
N GLY A 6 -11.13 -1.31 18.52
CA GLY A 6 -11.03 -2.50 17.69
C GLY A 6 -9.90 -2.52 16.68
N LEU A 7 -9.55 -3.74 16.27
CA LEU A 7 -8.84 -4.02 15.04
C LEU A 7 -9.72 -4.97 14.23
N GLN A 8 -10.67 -4.39 13.49
CA GLN A 8 -11.36 -5.12 12.44
C GLN A 8 -10.36 -5.26 11.30
N THR A 9 -9.71 -6.41 11.18
CA THR A 9 -8.92 -6.74 9.99
C THR A 9 -9.90 -7.11 8.88
N SER A 10 -10.65 -6.12 8.39
CA SER A 10 -11.42 -6.27 7.16
C SER A 10 -10.41 -6.27 6.02
N GLY A 11 -9.83 -7.44 5.74
CA GLY A 11 -9.26 -7.72 4.44
C GLY A 11 -10.42 -7.76 3.45
N THR A 12 -10.86 -6.58 3.00
CA THR A 12 -11.73 -6.47 1.85
C THR A 12 -10.86 -6.81 0.65
N THR A 13 -10.97 -8.03 0.15
CA THR A 13 -10.63 -8.29 -1.25
C THR A 13 -11.66 -7.50 -2.04
N ASP A 14 -11.39 -6.21 -2.24
CA ASP A 14 -12.16 -5.37 -3.12
C ASP A 14 -11.84 -5.89 -4.52
N GLU A 15 -12.80 -6.59 -5.10
CA GLU A 15 -12.88 -6.78 -6.55
C GLU A 15 -13.27 -5.44 -7.17
N SER A 16 -12.47 -4.41 -6.90
CA SER A 16 -12.65 -3.11 -7.53
C SER A 16 -12.20 -3.29 -8.96
N ASN A 17 -13.15 -3.12 -9.88
CA ASN A 17 -12.91 -2.76 -11.28
C ASN A 17 -12.20 -1.39 -11.41
N ASP A 18 -11.33 -1.04 -10.46
CA ASP A 18 -10.57 0.21 -10.45
C ASP A 18 -9.37 0.06 -11.37
N GLU A 19 -9.16 1.09 -12.18
CA GLU A 19 -7.93 1.20 -12.95
C GLU A 19 -6.72 1.13 -12.01
N PRO A 20 -5.66 0.46 -12.46
CA PRO A 20 -4.58 0.10 -11.55
C PRO A 20 -3.87 1.36 -11.07
N THR A 21 -4.01 1.65 -9.77
CA THR A 21 -3.58 2.92 -9.17
C THR A 21 -2.36 2.69 -8.26
N ILE A 22 -1.54 3.72 -8.07
CA ILE A 22 -0.46 3.70 -7.09
C ILE A 22 -0.93 4.26 -5.75
N GLU A 23 -1.11 3.38 -4.77
CA GLU A 23 -1.39 3.73 -3.39
C GLU A 23 -0.12 4.18 -2.64
N GLY A 24 -0.29 5.13 -1.72
CA GLY A 24 0.74 5.59 -0.80
C GLY A 24 1.02 7.10 -0.86
N PRO A 25 1.84 7.62 0.06
CA PRO A 25 2.74 6.88 0.96
C PRO A 25 1.99 6.09 2.04
N ILE A 26 2.30 4.80 2.17
CA ILE A 26 1.77 3.87 3.17
C ILE A 26 2.85 3.72 4.26
N PRO A 27 2.56 4.05 5.53
CA PRO A 27 3.52 3.89 6.61
C PRO A 27 3.81 2.40 6.87
N GLU A 28 5.07 2.04 6.98
CA GLU A 28 5.48 0.70 7.43
C GLU A 28 5.51 0.64 8.95
N PHE A 29 4.93 -0.43 9.50
CA PHE A 29 4.97 -0.73 10.92
C PHE A 29 5.68 -2.07 11.13
N ASP A 30 6.45 -2.16 12.19
CA ASP A 30 7.09 -3.42 12.56
C ASP A 30 6.07 -4.42 13.14
N LYS A 31 6.55 -5.62 13.47
CA LYS A 31 5.71 -6.68 14.05
C LYS A 31 5.09 -6.33 15.41
N TYR A 32 5.58 -5.28 16.08
CA TYR A 32 5.07 -4.77 17.35
C TYR A 32 4.07 -3.63 17.15
N GLY A 33 3.89 -3.16 15.91
CA GLY A 33 3.01 -2.05 15.55
C GLY A 33 3.69 -0.68 15.65
N ASP A 34 5.00 -0.64 15.85
CA ASP A 34 5.76 0.61 15.91
C ASP A 34 6.13 1.08 14.48
N TYR A 35 6.02 2.38 14.24
CA TYR A 35 6.39 2.96 12.94
C TYR A 35 7.89 2.78 12.69
N THR A 36 8.25 2.21 11.55
CA THR A 36 9.66 1.88 11.25
C THR A 36 10.47 3.09 10.76
N GLY A 37 9.80 4.22 10.47
CA GLY A 37 10.42 5.39 9.86
C GLY A 37 10.42 5.37 8.34
N TYR A 38 9.83 4.35 7.72
CA TYR A 38 9.73 4.21 6.28
C TYR A 38 8.29 4.24 5.81
N ASP A 39 8.08 4.89 4.66
CA ASP A 39 6.84 4.81 3.92
C ASP A 39 7.12 4.13 2.57
N TYR A 40 6.14 3.40 2.05
CA TYR A 40 6.22 2.74 0.76
C TYR A 40 5.01 3.07 -0.11
N PHE A 41 5.13 2.75 -1.40
CA PHE A 41 4.06 2.87 -2.38
C PHE A 41 3.77 1.49 -2.94
N ARG A 42 2.50 1.21 -3.24
CA ARG A 42 2.04 -0.07 -3.77
C ARG A 42 1.16 0.14 -4.99
N CYS A 43 1.41 -0.60 -6.06
CA CYS A 43 0.48 -0.66 -7.18
C CYS A 43 -0.67 -1.63 -6.86
N THR A 44 -1.92 -1.17 -6.90
CA THR A 44 -3.09 -2.04 -6.68
C THR A 44 -3.32 -3.02 -7.84
N GLY A 45 -2.83 -2.69 -9.03
CA GLY A 45 -2.99 -3.54 -10.21
C GLY A 45 -2.05 -4.74 -10.30
N CYS A 46 -0.78 -4.59 -9.89
CA CYS A 46 0.23 -5.66 -9.98
C CYS A 46 0.85 -6.05 -8.64
N GLY A 47 0.54 -5.33 -7.55
CA GLY A 47 1.05 -5.61 -6.21
C GLY A 47 2.53 -5.28 -6.00
N ILE A 48 3.21 -4.65 -6.97
CA ILE A 48 4.60 -4.21 -6.76
C ILE A 48 4.64 -3.09 -5.74
N GLU A 49 5.60 -3.19 -4.83
CA GLU A 49 5.88 -2.22 -3.77
C GLU A 49 7.26 -1.59 -3.97
N ALA A 50 7.39 -0.31 -3.66
CA ALA A 50 8.68 0.37 -3.64
C ALA A 50 8.69 1.53 -2.66
N MET A 51 9.87 1.87 -2.14
CA MET A 51 10.04 2.99 -1.21
C MET A 51 9.84 4.37 -1.85
N ARG A 52 9.83 4.46 -3.19
CA ARG A 52 9.51 5.69 -3.90
C ARG A 52 8.55 5.39 -5.03
N ARG A 53 7.59 6.29 -5.25
CA ARG A 53 6.63 6.20 -6.37
C ARG A 53 7.31 6.00 -7.73
N ARG A 54 8.43 6.69 -8.00
CA ARG A 54 9.18 6.54 -9.26
C ARG A 54 9.81 5.15 -9.41
N ASP A 55 10.20 4.52 -8.30
CA ASP A 55 10.89 3.23 -8.33
C ASP A 55 9.90 2.12 -8.72
N LEU A 56 8.58 2.35 -8.62
CA LEU A 56 7.56 1.48 -9.23
C LEU A 56 7.60 1.52 -10.76
N ARG A 57 7.90 2.70 -11.34
CA ARG A 57 7.94 2.90 -12.80
C ARG A 57 9.12 2.19 -13.42
N ASP A 58 10.28 2.34 -12.80
CA ASP A 58 11.53 1.69 -13.21
C ASP A 58 11.57 0.21 -12.78
N GLY A 59 10.97 -0.13 -11.64
CA GLY A 59 10.95 -1.46 -11.03
C GLY A 59 9.98 -2.46 -11.66
N GLY A 60 9.27 -2.06 -12.72
CA GLY A 60 8.49 -2.99 -13.53
C GLY A 60 7.00 -3.06 -13.21
N CYS A 61 6.41 -2.03 -12.60
CA CYS A 61 4.96 -1.88 -12.61
C CYS A 61 4.50 -1.70 -14.07
N LYS A 62 3.89 -2.74 -14.65
CA LYS A 62 3.38 -2.77 -16.04
C LYS A 62 1.93 -2.33 -16.16
N CYS A 63 1.33 -1.91 -15.06
CA CYS A 63 0.00 -1.38 -15.04
C CYS A 63 0.00 0.00 -15.69
N ASN A 64 -0.63 0.13 -16.85
CA ASN A 64 -0.62 1.37 -17.64
C ASN A 64 -1.40 2.54 -16.99
N GLY A 65 -2.05 2.35 -15.83
CA GLY A 65 -3.00 3.31 -15.23
C GLY A 65 -2.58 3.97 -13.90
N GLY A 66 -1.34 3.78 -13.43
CA GLY A 66 -0.94 4.25 -12.09
C GLY A 66 -0.20 5.60 -12.05
N TRP A 67 -0.05 6.27 -13.18
CA TRP A 67 0.94 7.35 -13.37
C TRP A 67 0.33 8.73 -13.66
N GLU A 68 -1.00 8.81 -13.73
CA GLU A 68 -1.72 10.07 -14.02
C GLU A 68 -1.71 11.05 -12.84
#